data_AF-A0A835KE25-F1
#
_entry.id   AF-A0A835KE25-F1
#
_cell.length_a   1.000
_cell.length_b   1.000
_cell.length_c   1.000
_cell.angle_alpha   90.00
_cell.angle_beta   90.00
_cell.angle_gamma   90.00
#
_symmetry.space_group_name_H-M   'P 1'
#
loop_
_entity.id
_entity.type
_entity.pdbx_description
1 polymer ?
#
loop_
_entity_poly.entity_id
_entity_poly.type
_entity_poly.pdbx_seq_one_letter_code
_entity_poly.pdbx_strand_id
1 'polypeptide(L)'
;MELALKNPIAPTTRSFLKPKPKVKSLRVFNLKCISSLSSADVASAVVVERPWKTSDARLVLEDGSVWRAKSFGARGTQVGEVVFNTSLTGYQEILTDPSYAGQFVLMTNPHIGNTGVNFDDEESRQCFLAGLVIRSLSISTSNWRCTKELGDYLLERNIMGIYDVDTRAITRRLRQDGSLVGVLTTEESKTDEELLKMSRSWDIVGIDLISGVSCTAPYEWVDKTDPEWDFNCEGRGEIYNVIAYDFGIKHNILRRLASYGCKITVVPSNWPASETLKMKPDGVLFSNGPGDPSAVPYAVETVKELLGKVPVFGICMGHQLLGQALGGKTFKMKFGHHGGNHPVRNLLANRVEISAQNHNYAVDPASLPEGVEVTHVNLNDGSCAGLAFPALNVMSLQYHPEASPGPHDSDSGAPATNLNLIPVEPCSLPHPLSIIGFRTSEGNLSFCHVQELDCSSDVALFRSEVNFGLFPSILESQETSAPSHNVKTQSAFEWW
;
A
#
# COMPACT_ATOMS: atom_id res chain seq x y z
N MET A 1 -65.53 21.28 -5.04
CA MET A 1 -66.17 21.40 -3.71
C MET A 1 -66.73 20.03 -3.40
N GLU A 2 -66.14 19.37 -2.40
CA GLU A 2 -66.41 17.98 -2.00
C GLU A 2 -67.90 17.72 -1.76
N LEU A 3 -68.34 16.50 -2.04
CA LEU A 3 -69.39 15.86 -1.28
C LEU A 3 -69.14 14.35 -1.23
N ALA A 4 -69.11 13.87 -0.01
CA ALA A 4 -68.65 12.56 0.41
C ALA A 4 -69.78 11.51 0.44
N LEU A 5 -69.34 10.25 0.51
CA LEU A 5 -69.95 9.12 1.22
C LEU A 5 -71.28 8.53 0.70
N LYS A 6 -71.23 7.29 0.18
CA LYS A 6 -71.80 6.05 0.79
C LYS A 6 -71.98 4.92 -0.23
N ASN A 7 -71.41 3.75 0.10
CA ASN A 7 -71.94 2.41 -0.27
C ASN A 7 -73.41 2.29 0.21
N PRO A 8 -74.30 1.46 -0.39
CA PRO A 8 -74.11 0.00 -0.43
C PRO A 8 -74.85 -0.78 -1.56
N ILE A 9 -74.80 -2.12 -1.48
CA ILE A 9 -75.74 -3.14 -2.02
C ILE A 9 -75.37 -3.79 -3.37
N ALA A 10 -74.99 -5.07 -3.31
CA ALA A 10 -75.18 -6.10 -4.34
C ALA A 10 -76.59 -6.74 -4.12
N PRO A 11 -77.28 -7.41 -5.09
CA PRO A 11 -76.70 -8.48 -5.93
C PRO A 11 -77.34 -8.71 -7.33
N THR A 12 -76.78 -9.71 -8.04
CA THR A 12 -77.37 -10.52 -9.13
C THR A 12 -77.75 -9.84 -10.46
N THR A 13 -77.08 -10.24 -11.56
CA THR A 13 -77.69 -11.07 -12.63
C THR A 13 -76.72 -11.39 -13.78
N ARG A 14 -76.74 -12.67 -14.17
CA ARG A 14 -76.61 -13.26 -15.52
C ARG A 14 -75.40 -12.94 -16.42
N SER A 15 -74.61 -14.00 -16.58
CA SER A 15 -73.82 -14.44 -17.74
C SER A 15 -74.06 -13.73 -19.08
N PHE A 16 -73.01 -13.11 -19.61
CA PHE A 16 -72.80 -12.95 -21.05
C PHE A 16 -71.41 -13.46 -21.42
N LEU A 17 -71.40 -14.47 -22.28
CA LEU A 17 -70.23 -15.09 -22.89
C LEU A 17 -69.35 -14.05 -23.60
N LYS A 18 -68.03 -14.08 -23.36
CA LYS A 18 -67.02 -13.44 -24.22
C LYS A 18 -66.17 -14.51 -24.93
N PRO A 19 -65.77 -14.30 -26.20
CA PRO A 19 -65.20 -15.35 -27.04
C PRO A 19 -63.69 -15.55 -26.81
N LYS A 20 -63.23 -16.78 -27.06
CA LYS A 20 -61.81 -17.19 -26.99
C LYS A 20 -60.93 -16.37 -27.94
N PRO A 21 -59.76 -15.86 -27.50
CA PRO A 21 -58.80 -15.24 -28.41
C PRO A 21 -57.99 -16.28 -29.20
N LYS A 22 -57.83 -16.01 -30.49
CA LYS A 22 -57.07 -16.80 -31.47
C LYS A 22 -55.57 -16.76 -31.18
N VAL A 23 -54.92 -17.92 -31.18
CA VAL A 23 -53.47 -18.11 -31.11
C VAL A 23 -52.82 -17.47 -32.35
N LYS A 24 -51.92 -16.50 -32.16
CA LYS A 24 -51.09 -15.93 -33.23
C LYS A 24 -49.94 -16.88 -33.54
N SER A 25 -49.66 -17.10 -34.83
CA SER A 25 -48.64 -18.04 -35.30
C SER A 25 -47.23 -17.61 -34.89
N LEU A 26 -46.43 -18.55 -34.39
CA LEU A 26 -44.99 -18.37 -34.20
C LEU A 26 -44.32 -18.15 -35.58
N ARG A 27 -43.56 -17.06 -35.72
CA ARG A 27 -42.62 -16.89 -36.84
C ARG A 27 -41.32 -17.58 -36.48
N VAL A 28 -41.03 -18.71 -37.14
CA VAL A 28 -39.74 -19.39 -37.08
C VAL A 28 -38.82 -18.73 -38.10
N PHE A 29 -37.72 -18.13 -37.64
CA PHE A 29 -36.64 -17.67 -38.52
C PHE A 29 -35.67 -18.83 -38.75
N ASN A 30 -35.60 -19.34 -39.98
CA ASN A 30 -34.56 -20.27 -40.41
C ASN A 30 -33.36 -19.47 -40.92
N LEU A 31 -32.26 -19.47 -40.16
CA LEU A 31 -30.96 -19.00 -40.63
C LEU A 31 -30.35 -20.09 -41.54
N LYS A 32 -30.29 -19.81 -42.85
CA LYS A 32 -29.49 -20.61 -43.79
C LYS A 32 -28.05 -20.09 -43.76
N CYS A 33 -27.13 -20.93 -43.29
CA CYS A 33 -25.70 -20.72 -43.47
C CYS A 33 -25.35 -21.04 -44.94
N ILE A 34 -24.90 -20.05 -45.71
CA ILE A 34 -24.36 -20.26 -47.06
C ILE A 34 -22.85 -20.42 -46.90
N SER A 35 -22.36 -21.65 -46.98
CA SER A 35 -20.93 -21.94 -47.03
C SER A 35 -20.54 -22.35 -48.46
N SER A 36 -20.12 -21.37 -49.26
CA SER A 36 -19.23 -21.62 -50.41
C SER A 36 -18.62 -20.28 -50.85
N LEU A 37 -17.50 -19.91 -50.25
CA LEU A 37 -16.59 -18.91 -50.82
C LEU A 37 -15.50 -19.67 -51.58
N SER A 38 -15.33 -19.31 -52.84
CA SER A 38 -14.28 -19.85 -53.69
C SER A 38 -12.95 -19.19 -53.32
N SER A 39 -11.84 -19.88 -53.59
CA SER A 39 -10.47 -19.47 -53.28
C SER A 39 -9.98 -18.17 -53.97
N ALA A 40 -10.83 -17.51 -54.76
CA ALA A 40 -10.52 -16.24 -55.42
C ALA A 40 -11.04 -14.98 -54.66
N ASP A 41 -11.94 -15.13 -53.68
CA ASP A 41 -12.55 -14.00 -52.96
C ASP A 41 -11.80 -13.60 -51.67
N VAL A 42 -10.68 -14.26 -51.36
CA VAL A 42 -9.90 -14.04 -50.12
C VAL A 42 -8.99 -12.79 -50.22
N ALA A 43 -8.83 -12.20 -51.41
CA ALA A 43 -7.89 -11.10 -51.63
C ALA A 43 -8.44 -9.69 -51.29
N SER A 44 -9.70 -9.55 -50.84
CA SER A 44 -10.23 -8.25 -50.39
C SER A 44 -11.12 -8.35 -49.14
N ALA A 45 -10.78 -9.23 -48.20
CA ALA A 45 -11.37 -9.16 -46.88
C ALA A 45 -10.90 -7.87 -46.19
N VAL A 46 -11.73 -6.83 -46.26
CA VAL A 46 -11.67 -5.68 -45.36
C VAL A 46 -11.59 -6.27 -43.96
N VAL A 47 -10.44 -6.12 -43.29
CA VAL A 47 -10.29 -6.48 -41.89
C VAL A 47 -11.26 -5.58 -41.14
N VAL A 48 -12.43 -6.12 -40.80
CA VAL A 48 -13.35 -5.47 -39.89
C VAL A 48 -12.58 -5.35 -38.58
N GLU A 49 -12.08 -4.14 -38.28
CA GLU A 49 -11.47 -3.86 -36.97
C GLU A 49 -12.47 -4.29 -35.91
N ARG A 50 -12.05 -5.25 -35.08
CA ARG A 50 -12.88 -5.69 -33.97
C ARG A 50 -13.08 -4.47 -33.06
N PRO A 51 -14.31 -4.15 -32.63
CA PRO A 51 -14.56 -2.97 -31.79
C PRO A 51 -13.99 -3.10 -30.37
N TRP A 52 -13.40 -4.24 -30.04
CA TRP A 52 -12.70 -4.48 -28.78
C TRP A 52 -11.21 -4.70 -29.01
N LYS A 53 -10.39 -4.16 -28.11
CA LYS A 53 -8.94 -4.34 -28.12
C LYS A 53 -8.60 -5.82 -28.06
N THR A 54 -7.74 -6.27 -28.97
CA THR A 54 -7.15 -7.62 -28.93
C THR A 54 -5.87 -7.59 -28.07
N SER A 55 -5.36 -8.75 -27.68
CA SER A 55 -4.12 -8.83 -26.91
C SER A 55 -2.93 -8.34 -27.76
N ASP A 56 -2.39 -7.17 -27.43
CA ASP A 56 -1.29 -6.47 -28.10
C ASP A 56 -0.05 -6.31 -27.20
N ALA A 57 -0.04 -6.99 -26.05
CA ALA A 57 1.09 -7.03 -25.13
C ALA A 57 1.35 -8.44 -24.60
N ARG A 58 2.56 -8.68 -24.13
CA ARG A 58 2.99 -9.92 -23.48
C ARG A 58 3.77 -9.64 -22.22
N LEU A 59 3.51 -10.43 -21.17
CA LEU A 59 4.37 -10.57 -20.00
C LEU A 59 4.98 -11.97 -20.02
N VAL A 60 6.31 -12.04 -20.11
CA VAL A 60 7.07 -13.28 -20.10
C VAL A 60 7.89 -13.35 -18.82
N LEU A 61 7.70 -14.38 -18.01
CA LEU A 61 8.45 -14.58 -16.76
C LEU A 61 9.62 -15.53 -16.99
N GLU A 62 10.66 -15.44 -16.14
CA GLU A 62 11.87 -16.27 -16.23
C GLU A 62 11.62 -17.79 -16.11
N ASP A 63 10.49 -18.17 -15.51
CA ASP A 63 10.00 -19.54 -15.40
C ASP A 63 9.44 -20.11 -16.72
N GLY A 64 9.36 -19.29 -17.77
CA GLY A 64 8.86 -19.64 -19.09
C GLY A 64 7.35 -19.41 -19.29
N SER A 65 6.64 -18.89 -18.29
CA SER A 65 5.23 -18.55 -18.44
C SER A 65 5.05 -17.30 -19.31
N VAL A 66 4.06 -17.35 -20.21
CA VAL A 66 3.75 -16.27 -21.15
C VAL A 66 2.29 -15.87 -20.99
N TRP A 67 2.06 -14.61 -20.69
CA TRP A 67 0.74 -14.03 -20.47
C TRP A 67 0.43 -13.02 -21.58
N ARG A 68 -0.60 -13.31 -22.38
CA ARG A 68 -1.11 -12.36 -23.37
C ARG A 68 -1.99 -11.33 -22.67
N ALA A 69 -1.78 -10.07 -22.96
CA ALA A 69 -2.41 -8.95 -22.28
C ALA A 69 -2.77 -7.85 -23.27
N LYS A 70 -3.50 -6.84 -22.79
CA LYS A 70 -3.80 -5.60 -23.50
C LYS A 70 -2.96 -4.47 -22.92
N SER A 71 -2.30 -3.70 -23.76
CA SER A 71 -1.47 -2.56 -23.34
C SER A 71 -2.30 -1.35 -22.92
N PHE A 72 -1.74 -0.49 -22.10
CA PHE A 72 -2.15 0.91 -21.87
C PHE A 72 -0.92 1.69 -21.37
N GLY A 73 -0.96 3.03 -21.41
CA GLY A 73 0.24 3.82 -21.16
C GLY A 73 1.26 3.70 -22.29
N ALA A 74 2.54 3.68 -21.93
CA ALA A 74 3.65 3.64 -22.89
C ALA A 74 3.80 2.31 -23.64
N ARG A 75 4.50 2.37 -24.76
CA ARG A 75 4.83 1.22 -25.63
C ARG A 75 6.33 0.96 -25.63
N GLY A 76 6.73 -0.30 -25.85
CA GLY A 76 8.12 -0.71 -25.90
C GLY A 76 8.35 -2.09 -25.31
N THR A 77 9.56 -2.31 -24.81
CA THR A 77 9.96 -3.51 -24.08
C THR A 77 10.71 -3.09 -22.82
N GLN A 78 10.29 -3.60 -21.67
CA GLN A 78 10.95 -3.37 -20.39
C GLN A 78 11.17 -4.69 -19.65
N VAL A 79 12.17 -4.69 -18.75
CA VAL A 79 12.52 -5.81 -17.88
C VAL A 79 12.44 -5.32 -16.44
N GLY A 80 11.94 -6.15 -15.54
CA GLY A 80 11.87 -5.82 -14.11
C GLY A 80 11.47 -7.02 -13.25
N GLU A 81 11.66 -6.88 -11.94
CA GLU A 81 11.19 -7.87 -10.97
C GLU A 81 9.67 -7.74 -10.79
N VAL A 82 8.92 -8.83 -10.90
CA VAL A 82 7.46 -8.83 -10.71
C VAL A 82 7.13 -9.03 -9.23
N VAL A 83 6.52 -8.02 -8.65
CA VAL A 83 5.98 -8.03 -7.29
C VAL A 83 4.46 -7.89 -7.34
N PHE A 84 3.75 -8.35 -6.32
CA PHE A 84 2.31 -8.13 -6.21
C PHE A 84 2.00 -7.31 -4.97
N ASN A 85 1.07 -6.35 -5.07
CA ASN A 85 0.61 -5.54 -3.96
C ASN A 85 -0.88 -5.80 -3.67
N THR A 86 -1.20 -6.03 -2.39
CA THR A 86 -2.54 -6.40 -1.92
C THR A 86 -3.48 -5.22 -1.62
N SER A 87 -2.98 -3.98 -1.69
CA SER A 87 -3.76 -2.78 -1.43
C SER A 87 -4.95 -2.67 -2.39
N LEU A 88 -6.13 -2.44 -1.81
CA LEU A 88 -7.37 -2.27 -2.56
C LEU A 88 -7.58 -0.84 -3.07
N THR A 89 -6.92 0.13 -2.45
CA THR A 89 -6.98 1.55 -2.80
C THR A 89 -5.57 2.13 -2.85
N GLY A 90 -5.46 3.34 -3.41
CA GLY A 90 -4.20 4.07 -3.42
C GLY A 90 -3.20 3.61 -4.48
N TYR A 91 -3.70 3.22 -5.66
CA TYR A 91 -2.83 2.78 -6.74
C TYR A 91 -1.91 3.91 -7.22
N GLN A 92 -2.30 5.18 -7.13
CA GLN A 92 -1.45 6.28 -7.62
C GLN A 92 -0.24 6.51 -6.72
N GLU A 93 -0.46 6.47 -5.41
CA GLU A 93 0.54 6.57 -4.37
C GLU A 93 1.55 5.41 -4.52
N ILE A 94 1.06 4.19 -4.81
CA ILE A 94 1.92 3.03 -5.14
C ILE A 94 2.72 3.27 -6.42
N LEU A 95 2.12 3.83 -7.48
CA LEU A 95 2.83 4.10 -8.74
C LEU A 95 3.95 5.14 -8.59
N THR A 96 3.80 6.04 -7.63
CA THR A 96 4.74 7.14 -7.37
C THR A 96 5.66 6.86 -6.19
N ASP A 97 5.60 5.68 -5.56
CA ASP A 97 6.55 5.26 -4.54
C ASP A 97 7.90 4.87 -5.19
N PRO A 98 9.01 5.57 -4.85
CA PRO A 98 10.34 5.28 -5.41
C PRO A 98 10.85 3.87 -5.12
N SER A 99 10.31 3.20 -4.09
CA SER A 99 10.76 1.87 -3.68
C SER A 99 10.44 0.78 -4.72
N TYR A 100 9.53 1.05 -5.67
CA TYR A 100 9.23 0.16 -6.79
C TYR A 100 10.18 0.31 -8.00
N ALA A 101 11.25 1.11 -7.90
CA ALA A 101 12.19 1.27 -9.00
C ALA A 101 12.69 -0.08 -9.53
N GLY A 102 12.62 -0.28 -10.85
CA GLY A 102 13.01 -1.55 -11.49
C GLY A 102 12.03 -2.71 -11.31
N GLN A 103 10.83 -2.47 -10.77
CA GLN A 103 9.83 -3.50 -10.52
C GLN A 103 8.57 -3.33 -11.38
N PHE A 104 7.96 -4.45 -11.74
CA PHE A 104 6.60 -4.51 -12.24
C PHE A 104 5.64 -4.73 -11.07
N VAL A 105 4.74 -3.78 -10.85
CA VAL A 105 3.77 -3.83 -9.77
C VAL A 105 2.49 -4.48 -10.28
N LEU A 106 2.18 -5.65 -9.74
CA LEU A 106 0.93 -6.37 -10.00
C LEU A 106 -0.09 -6.05 -8.91
N MET A 107 -1.21 -5.44 -9.28
CA MET A 107 -2.28 -5.15 -8.33
C MET A 107 -3.21 -6.36 -8.17
N THR A 108 -3.44 -6.80 -6.94
CA THR A 108 -4.42 -7.88 -6.69
C THR A 108 -5.86 -7.38 -6.76
N ASN A 109 -6.11 -6.09 -6.49
CA ASN A 109 -7.42 -5.50 -6.73
C ASN A 109 -7.73 -5.55 -8.24
N PRO A 110 -8.83 -6.18 -8.66
CA PRO A 110 -9.10 -6.38 -10.07
C PRO A 110 -9.38 -5.10 -10.86
N HIS A 111 -9.95 -4.06 -10.23
CA HIS A 111 -10.33 -2.82 -10.91
C HIS A 111 -9.41 -1.68 -10.51
N ILE A 112 -8.62 -1.21 -11.47
CA ILE A 112 -7.63 -0.14 -11.26
C ILE A 112 -7.93 1.03 -12.21
N GLY A 113 -7.80 2.26 -11.72
CA GLY A 113 -8.09 3.49 -12.47
C GLY A 113 -9.51 4.05 -12.26
N ASN A 114 -10.30 3.48 -11.35
CA ASN A 114 -11.66 3.92 -11.05
C ASN A 114 -11.76 5.37 -10.54
N THR A 115 -10.74 5.85 -9.83
CA THR A 115 -10.70 7.22 -9.28
C THR A 115 -9.83 8.19 -10.09
N GLY A 116 -9.28 7.74 -11.22
CA GLY A 116 -8.37 8.54 -12.03
C GLY A 116 -7.07 8.83 -11.31
N VAL A 117 -6.49 9.99 -11.57
CA VAL A 117 -5.32 10.49 -10.85
C VAL A 117 -5.51 11.97 -10.52
N ASN A 118 -4.75 12.46 -9.53
CA ASN A 118 -4.65 13.86 -9.14
C ASN A 118 -3.24 14.19 -8.62
N PHE A 119 -2.87 15.46 -8.48
CA PHE A 119 -1.49 15.80 -8.11
C PHE A 119 -1.18 15.64 -6.62
N ASP A 120 -2.18 15.62 -5.74
CA ASP A 120 -1.93 15.55 -4.30
C ASP A 120 -1.56 14.12 -3.86
N ASP A 121 -2.04 13.10 -4.59
CA ASP A 121 -1.75 11.68 -4.34
C ASP A 121 -0.39 11.24 -4.93
N GLU A 122 0.47 12.17 -5.38
CA GLU A 122 1.83 11.86 -5.81
C GLU A 122 2.80 11.81 -4.61
N GLU A 123 3.38 10.64 -4.38
CA GLU A 123 4.34 10.38 -3.30
C GLU A 123 5.80 10.69 -3.70
N SER A 124 6.05 11.05 -4.95
CA SER A 124 7.36 11.52 -5.39
C SER A 124 7.25 12.32 -6.68
N ARG A 125 8.40 12.78 -7.20
CA ARG A 125 8.48 13.60 -8.42
C ARG A 125 8.05 12.90 -9.72
N GLN A 126 7.97 11.57 -9.75
CA GLN A 126 7.62 10.80 -10.94
C GLN A 126 7.20 9.37 -10.58
N CYS A 127 6.72 8.61 -11.57
CA CYS A 127 6.56 7.17 -11.41
C CYS A 127 7.91 6.46 -11.55
N PHE A 128 8.28 5.66 -10.56
CA PHE A 128 9.57 4.95 -10.55
C PHE A 128 9.47 3.48 -10.95
N LEU A 129 8.29 2.87 -10.82
CA LEU A 129 8.09 1.49 -11.26
C LEU A 129 8.38 1.30 -12.75
N ALA A 130 8.82 0.11 -13.13
CA ALA A 130 9.03 -0.24 -14.53
C ALA A 130 7.70 -0.50 -15.28
N GLY A 131 6.63 -0.87 -14.56
CA GLY A 131 5.34 -1.10 -15.22
C GLY A 131 4.26 -1.65 -14.32
N LEU A 132 3.02 -1.47 -14.76
CA LEU A 132 1.81 -1.81 -14.02
C LEU A 132 1.11 -3.03 -14.63
N VAL A 133 0.79 -4.04 -13.81
CA VAL A 133 0.09 -5.27 -14.22
C VAL A 133 -1.25 -5.37 -13.48
N ILE A 134 -2.36 -5.37 -14.21
CA ILE A 134 -3.71 -5.35 -13.60
C ILE A 134 -4.66 -6.34 -14.26
N ARG A 135 -5.77 -6.65 -13.59
CA ARG A 135 -6.82 -7.52 -14.17
C ARG A 135 -7.71 -6.75 -15.13
N SER A 136 -8.20 -5.58 -14.72
CA SER A 136 -9.13 -4.75 -15.48
C SER A 136 -8.79 -3.28 -15.29
N LEU A 137 -8.54 -2.58 -16.39
CA LEU A 137 -8.54 -1.12 -16.41
C LEU A 137 -10.01 -0.65 -16.33
N SER A 138 -10.29 0.34 -15.49
CA SER A 138 -11.62 0.94 -15.40
C SER A 138 -12.02 1.59 -16.72
N ILE A 139 -13.23 1.28 -17.21
CA ILE A 139 -13.77 1.83 -18.46
C ILE A 139 -14.12 3.31 -18.32
N SER A 140 -14.52 3.71 -17.10
CA SER A 140 -14.86 5.08 -16.76
C SER A 140 -14.24 5.42 -15.42
N THR A 141 -13.76 6.65 -15.34
CA THR A 141 -13.19 7.25 -14.15
C THR A 141 -14.23 8.15 -13.48
N SER A 142 -14.43 8.01 -12.17
CA SER A 142 -15.41 8.82 -11.43
C SER A 142 -14.95 9.11 -10.01
N ASN A 143 -14.33 10.27 -9.83
CA ASN A 143 -13.98 10.83 -8.52
C ASN A 143 -13.93 12.35 -8.64
N TRP A 144 -14.38 13.08 -7.62
CA TRP A 144 -14.39 14.55 -7.63
C TRP A 144 -12.98 15.16 -7.66
N ARG A 145 -11.97 14.44 -7.16
CA ARG A 145 -10.55 14.83 -7.19
C ARG A 145 -9.87 14.52 -8.52
N CYS A 146 -10.49 13.70 -9.38
CA CYS A 146 -9.86 13.24 -10.61
C CYS A 146 -9.56 14.42 -11.55
N THR A 147 -8.30 14.55 -11.95
CA THR A 147 -7.85 15.51 -12.97
C THR A 147 -7.52 14.84 -14.30
N LYS A 148 -7.19 13.53 -14.29
CA LYS A 148 -6.82 12.76 -15.49
C LYS A 148 -7.15 11.28 -15.37
N GLU A 149 -7.29 10.59 -16.50
CA GLU A 149 -7.40 9.14 -16.55
C GLU A 149 -6.03 8.47 -16.37
N LEU A 150 -6.03 7.27 -15.79
CA LEU A 150 -4.80 6.52 -15.49
C LEU A 150 -3.97 6.21 -16.75
N GLY A 151 -4.62 5.88 -17.87
CA GLY A 151 -3.92 5.53 -19.11
C GLY A 151 -3.11 6.70 -19.68
N ASP A 152 -3.70 7.89 -19.71
CA ASP A 152 -3.04 9.10 -20.20
C ASP A 152 -1.91 9.52 -19.26
N TYR A 153 -2.13 9.40 -17.95
CA TYR A 153 -1.12 9.69 -16.92
C TYR A 153 0.15 8.84 -17.07
N LEU A 154 -0.01 7.52 -17.28
CA LEU A 154 1.12 6.62 -17.51
C LEU A 154 1.80 6.87 -18.87
N LEU A 155 1.03 7.19 -19.92
CA LEU A 155 1.58 7.50 -21.24
C LEU A 155 2.50 8.72 -21.19
N GLU A 156 2.08 9.79 -20.52
CA GLU A 156 2.87 11.02 -20.36
C GLU A 156 4.18 10.80 -19.59
N ARG A 157 4.18 9.84 -18.66
CA ARG A 157 5.34 9.48 -17.82
C ARG A 157 6.16 8.35 -18.41
N ASN A 158 5.84 7.90 -19.64
CA ASN A 158 6.52 6.82 -20.31
C ASN A 158 6.53 5.48 -19.51
N ILE A 159 5.44 5.21 -18.77
CA ILE A 159 5.26 3.99 -17.98
C ILE A 159 4.35 3.02 -18.72
N MET A 160 4.77 1.76 -18.78
CA MET A 160 4.00 0.71 -19.44
C MET A 160 2.96 0.11 -18.49
N GLY A 161 1.74 -0.08 -18.98
CA GLY A 161 0.68 -0.81 -18.28
C GLY A 161 0.15 -1.96 -19.12
N ILE A 162 -0.19 -3.08 -18.48
CA ILE A 162 -0.93 -4.18 -19.10
C ILE A 162 -2.15 -4.59 -18.27
N TYR A 163 -3.23 -4.93 -18.95
CA TYR A 163 -4.46 -5.44 -18.34
C TYR A 163 -5.00 -6.67 -19.06
N ASP A 164 -6.07 -7.26 -18.50
CA ASP A 164 -6.68 -8.51 -18.96
C ASP A 164 -5.80 -9.76 -18.72
N VAL A 165 -5.00 -9.71 -17.66
CA VAL A 165 -4.17 -10.81 -17.17
C VAL A 165 -4.79 -11.43 -15.93
N ASP A 166 -4.65 -12.74 -15.73
CA ASP A 166 -5.05 -13.40 -14.48
C ASP A 166 -4.06 -13.06 -13.35
N THR A 167 -4.27 -11.89 -12.73
CA THR A 167 -3.45 -11.39 -11.63
C THR A 167 -3.46 -12.34 -10.43
N ARG A 168 -4.54 -13.11 -10.22
CA ARG A 168 -4.62 -14.10 -9.13
C ARG A 168 -3.70 -15.28 -9.40
N ALA A 169 -3.67 -15.80 -10.63
CA ALA A 169 -2.78 -16.88 -11.01
C ALA A 169 -1.30 -16.48 -10.85
N ILE A 170 -0.93 -15.28 -11.31
CA ILE A 170 0.43 -14.75 -11.15
C ILE A 170 0.76 -14.52 -9.67
N THR A 171 -0.14 -13.94 -8.88
CA THR A 171 0.08 -13.75 -7.44
C THR A 171 0.36 -15.08 -6.72
N ARG A 172 -0.41 -16.13 -7.04
CA ARG A 172 -0.18 -17.47 -6.47
C ARG A 172 1.17 -18.04 -6.88
N ARG A 173 1.59 -17.80 -8.13
CA ARG A 173 2.90 -18.20 -8.65
C ARG A 173 4.03 -17.52 -7.89
N LEU A 174 3.99 -16.18 -7.77
CA LEU A 174 4.98 -15.40 -7.04
C LEU A 174 5.06 -15.81 -5.56
N ARG A 175 3.93 -16.11 -4.93
CA ARG A 175 3.92 -16.62 -3.55
C ARG A 175 4.58 -18.00 -3.41
N GLN A 176 4.46 -18.86 -4.44
CA GLN A 176 5.00 -20.22 -4.45
C GLN A 176 6.48 -20.27 -4.83
N ASP A 177 6.89 -19.50 -5.82
CA ASP A 177 8.22 -19.59 -6.42
C ASP A 177 9.14 -18.44 -5.99
N GLY A 178 8.56 -17.37 -5.43
CA GLY A 178 9.24 -16.12 -5.09
C GLY A 178 9.02 -15.03 -6.14
N SER A 179 9.57 -13.84 -5.89
CA SER A 179 9.61 -12.77 -6.90
C SER A 179 10.34 -13.26 -8.14
N LEU A 180 9.74 -13.07 -9.31
CA LEU A 180 10.27 -13.55 -10.59
C LEU A 180 10.66 -12.36 -11.48
N VAL A 181 11.71 -12.51 -12.27
CA VAL A 181 12.01 -11.52 -13.32
C VAL A 181 11.05 -11.68 -14.50
N GLY A 182 10.47 -10.56 -14.93
CA GLY A 182 9.56 -10.47 -16.05
C GLY A 182 10.05 -9.55 -17.15
N VAL A 183 9.60 -9.81 -18.38
CA VAL A 183 9.72 -8.90 -19.53
C VAL A 183 8.34 -8.54 -20.01
N LEU A 184 8.04 -7.25 -20.04
CA LEU A 184 6.81 -6.70 -20.56
C LEU A 184 7.09 -6.08 -21.92
N THR A 185 6.35 -6.50 -22.96
CA THR A 185 6.55 -5.97 -24.31
C THR A 185 5.24 -5.74 -25.05
N THR A 186 5.22 -4.69 -25.88
CA THR A 186 4.19 -4.43 -26.89
C THR A 186 4.70 -4.66 -28.32
N GLU A 187 5.93 -5.14 -28.49
CA GLU A 187 6.54 -5.37 -29.79
C GLU A 187 6.22 -6.78 -30.28
N GLU A 188 5.50 -6.91 -31.41
CA GLU A 188 5.20 -8.21 -32.02
C GLU A 188 6.42 -8.87 -32.68
N SER A 189 7.44 -8.09 -33.01
CA SER A 189 8.66 -8.55 -33.67
C SER A 189 9.54 -9.46 -32.80
N LYS A 190 9.42 -9.37 -31.46
CA LYS A 190 10.20 -10.19 -30.52
C LYS A 190 9.55 -11.56 -30.32
N THR A 191 10.35 -12.62 -30.41
CA THR A 191 9.92 -13.98 -30.11
C THR A 191 9.81 -14.23 -28.61
N ASP A 192 9.00 -15.21 -28.19
CA ASP A 192 8.86 -15.53 -26.77
C ASP A 192 10.19 -16.06 -26.19
N GLU A 193 11.01 -16.74 -27.00
CA GLU A 193 12.35 -17.20 -26.64
C GLU A 193 13.33 -16.06 -26.38
N GLU A 194 13.29 -14.99 -27.18
CA GLU A 194 14.12 -13.80 -26.95
C GLU A 194 13.74 -13.11 -25.64
N LEU A 195 12.44 -12.97 -25.36
CA LEU A 195 11.93 -12.37 -24.13
C LEU A 195 12.30 -13.21 -22.90
N LEU A 196 12.22 -14.54 -23.00
CA LEU A 196 12.64 -15.45 -21.93
C LEU A 196 14.15 -15.40 -21.69
N LYS A 197 14.95 -15.22 -22.75
CA LYS A 197 16.40 -15.02 -22.60
C LYS A 197 16.69 -13.69 -21.89
N MET A 198 15.94 -12.64 -22.21
CA MET A 198 16.06 -11.33 -21.55
C MET A 198 15.74 -11.43 -20.05
N SER A 199 14.62 -12.06 -19.66
CA SER A 199 14.26 -12.20 -18.24
C SER A 199 15.33 -12.94 -17.45
N ARG A 200 15.86 -14.05 -17.99
CA ARG A 200 16.91 -14.84 -17.31
C ARG A 200 18.29 -14.19 -17.25
N SER A 201 18.51 -13.13 -18.02
CA SER A 201 19.79 -12.42 -18.09
C SER A 201 19.87 -11.19 -17.19
N TRP A 202 18.74 -10.78 -16.63
CA TRP A 202 18.63 -9.59 -15.78
C TRP A 202 18.46 -10.00 -14.32
N ASP A 203 19.10 -9.27 -13.41
CA ASP A 203 18.94 -9.45 -11.98
C ASP A 203 18.83 -8.06 -11.33
N ILE A 204 18.04 -7.96 -10.26
CA ILE A 204 17.89 -6.75 -9.44
C ILE A 204 18.84 -6.76 -8.24
N VAL A 205 19.32 -7.95 -7.84
CA VAL A 205 20.17 -8.13 -6.66
C VAL A 205 21.55 -7.53 -6.92
N GLY A 206 22.06 -6.77 -5.95
CA GLY A 206 23.38 -6.13 -6.07
C GLY A 206 23.43 -4.90 -6.98
N ILE A 207 22.29 -4.40 -7.47
CA ILE A 207 22.21 -3.14 -8.22
C ILE A 207 21.84 -2.00 -7.28
N ASP A 208 22.64 -0.93 -7.30
CA ASP A 208 22.30 0.33 -6.64
C ASP A 208 21.20 1.05 -7.43
N LEU A 209 19.96 0.93 -6.93
CA LEU A 209 18.79 1.65 -7.43
C LEU A 209 18.59 3.00 -6.72
N ILE A 210 19.21 3.19 -5.55
CA ILE A 210 19.06 4.39 -4.72
C ILE A 210 19.64 5.61 -5.45
N SER A 211 20.81 5.47 -6.07
CA SER A 211 21.44 6.55 -6.83
C SER A 211 20.57 7.10 -7.97
N GLY A 212 19.70 6.26 -8.55
CA GLY A 212 18.79 6.63 -9.63
C GLY A 212 17.53 7.37 -9.16
N VAL A 213 17.16 7.23 -7.89
CA VAL A 213 15.95 7.83 -7.31
C VAL A 213 16.23 8.99 -6.35
N SER A 214 17.42 9.04 -5.76
CA SER A 214 17.88 10.14 -4.88
C SER A 214 17.80 11.52 -5.56
N CYS A 215 17.63 12.56 -4.76
CA CYS A 215 17.83 13.94 -5.19
C CYS A 215 19.30 14.20 -5.54
N THR A 216 19.54 15.22 -6.37
CA THR A 216 20.88 15.57 -6.88
C THR A 216 21.58 16.63 -6.04
N ALA A 217 20.83 17.44 -5.30
CA ALA A 217 21.34 18.49 -4.43
C ALA A 217 20.44 18.63 -3.19
N PRO A 218 20.99 19.07 -2.05
CA PRO A 218 20.18 19.33 -0.87
C PRO A 218 19.09 20.37 -1.12
N TYR A 219 17.92 20.16 -0.52
CA TYR A 219 16.81 21.10 -0.57
C TYR A 219 16.03 21.13 0.75
N GLU A 220 15.38 22.24 1.03
CA GLU A 220 14.49 22.37 2.18
C GLU A 220 13.07 21.94 1.79
N TRP A 221 12.45 21.06 2.57
CA TRP A 221 11.05 20.70 2.36
C TRP A 221 10.15 21.75 3.02
N VAL A 222 9.27 22.35 2.21
CA VAL A 222 8.40 23.46 2.64
C VAL A 222 6.92 23.09 2.69
N ASP A 223 6.54 22.02 1.99
CA ASP A 223 5.15 21.60 1.89
C ASP A 223 4.68 20.96 3.19
N LYS A 224 3.42 21.19 3.56
CA LYS A 224 2.83 20.65 4.78
C LYS A 224 1.64 19.80 4.42
N THR A 225 1.25 18.91 5.32
CA THR A 225 -0.06 18.28 5.21
C THR A 225 -1.13 19.38 5.29
N ASP A 226 -2.04 19.37 4.32
CA ASP A 226 -3.16 20.29 4.34
C ASP A 226 -4.00 20.07 5.61
N PRO A 227 -4.55 21.13 6.24
CA PRO A 227 -5.25 21.01 7.52
C PRO A 227 -6.44 20.05 7.52
N GLU A 228 -7.07 19.81 6.36
CA GLU A 228 -8.15 18.83 6.20
C GLU A 228 -7.67 17.39 6.37
N TRP A 229 -6.39 17.14 6.10
CA TRP A 229 -5.74 15.82 6.12
C TRP A 229 -4.74 15.68 7.26
N ASP A 230 -4.56 16.72 8.08
CA ASP A 230 -3.65 16.68 9.22
C ASP A 230 -4.37 16.16 10.46
N PHE A 231 -3.90 15.01 10.94
CA PHE A 231 -4.42 14.36 12.15
C PHE A 231 -3.81 14.93 13.44
N ASN A 232 -2.86 15.86 13.35
CA ASN A 232 -2.30 16.53 14.52
C ASN A 232 -3.12 17.79 14.88
N CYS A 233 -3.81 17.73 16.02
CA CYS A 233 -4.69 18.82 16.50
C CYS A 233 -4.00 19.76 17.51
N GLU A 234 -2.77 19.46 17.94
CA GLU A 234 -2.10 20.19 19.01
C GLU A 234 -1.12 21.25 18.49
N GLY A 235 -1.05 22.37 19.21
CA GLY A 235 -0.26 23.55 18.85
C GLY A 235 1.22 23.24 18.61
N ARG A 236 1.83 23.99 17.68
CA ARG A 236 3.22 23.81 17.26
C ARG A 236 4.16 24.14 18.43
N GLY A 237 4.89 23.13 18.90
CA GLY A 237 5.98 23.26 19.88
C GLY A 237 7.27 23.85 19.28
N GLU A 238 8.41 23.48 19.85
CA GLU A 238 9.75 23.86 19.34
C GLU A 238 9.97 23.36 17.90
N ILE A 239 10.73 24.13 17.10
CA ILE A 239 11.07 23.77 15.72
C ILE A 239 12.33 22.90 15.74
N TYR A 240 12.20 21.62 15.41
CA TYR A 240 13.34 20.70 15.33
C TYR A 240 13.97 20.70 13.94
N ASN A 241 15.30 20.72 13.86
CA ASN A 241 16.05 20.62 12.62
C ASN A 241 16.37 19.15 12.29
N VAL A 242 15.67 18.61 11.29
CA VAL A 242 15.83 17.22 10.83
C VAL A 242 16.53 17.19 9.48
N ILE A 243 17.54 16.33 9.36
CA ILE A 243 18.19 16.05 8.07
C ILE A 243 17.71 14.70 7.59
N ALA A 244 17.09 14.67 6.41
CA ALA A 244 16.55 13.45 5.80
C ALA A 244 17.45 13.01 4.63
N TYR A 245 18.01 11.82 4.71
CA TYR A 245 18.70 11.20 3.59
C TYR A 245 17.68 10.65 2.60
N ASP A 246 17.75 11.13 1.35
CA ASP A 246 16.90 10.69 0.26
C ASP A 246 17.46 9.40 -0.35
N PHE A 247 16.94 8.27 0.12
CA PHE A 247 17.17 6.97 -0.47
C PHE A 247 16.10 6.58 -1.50
N GLY A 248 15.24 7.51 -1.90
CA GLY A 248 13.95 7.25 -2.56
C GLY A 248 12.79 7.70 -1.68
N ILE A 249 12.92 8.88 -1.06
CA ILE A 249 12.01 9.36 -0.04
C ILE A 249 10.61 9.62 -0.60
N LYS A 250 9.61 9.12 0.12
CA LYS A 250 8.21 9.47 -0.12
C LYS A 250 7.87 10.85 0.46
N HIS A 251 7.13 11.64 -0.29
CA HIS A 251 6.68 12.96 0.12
C HIS A 251 5.90 12.91 1.44
N ASN A 252 5.07 11.89 1.69
CA ASN A 252 4.29 11.87 2.93
C ASN A 252 5.16 11.74 4.19
N ILE A 253 6.34 11.11 4.12
CA ILE A 253 7.30 11.11 5.24
C ILE A 253 7.65 12.55 5.63
N LEU A 254 7.93 13.38 4.63
CA LEU A 254 8.30 14.78 4.81
C LEU A 254 7.11 15.61 5.30
N ARG A 255 5.92 15.39 4.74
CA ARG A 255 4.67 16.06 5.17
C ARG A 255 4.37 15.76 6.65
N ARG A 256 4.46 14.49 7.07
CA ARG A 256 4.24 14.09 8.48
C ARG A 256 5.26 14.73 9.41
N LEU A 257 6.55 14.69 9.09
CA LEU A 257 7.59 15.36 9.89
C LEU A 257 7.33 16.87 10.02
N ALA A 258 6.90 17.53 8.93
CA ALA A 258 6.58 18.96 8.94
C ALA A 258 5.34 19.27 9.81
N SER A 259 4.34 18.39 9.82
CA SER A 259 3.16 18.47 10.71
C SER A 259 3.52 18.30 12.19
N TYR A 260 4.61 17.61 12.51
CA TYR A 260 5.18 17.53 13.87
C TYR A 260 6.12 18.70 14.22
N GLY A 261 6.19 19.74 13.38
CA GLY A 261 6.99 20.94 13.66
C GLY A 261 8.46 20.84 13.26
N CYS A 262 8.85 19.83 12.47
CA CYS A 262 10.23 19.71 11.99
C CYS A 262 10.50 20.66 10.82
N LYS A 263 11.62 21.37 10.87
CA LYS A 263 12.28 21.97 9.71
C LYS A 263 13.15 20.88 9.07
N ILE A 264 12.90 20.55 7.81
CA ILE A 264 13.52 19.38 7.17
C ILE A 264 14.42 19.83 6.02
N THR A 265 15.69 19.42 6.06
CA THR A 265 16.57 19.49 4.90
C THR A 265 16.78 18.09 4.36
N VAL A 266 16.40 17.89 3.10
CA VAL A 266 16.61 16.64 2.38
C VAL A 266 17.98 16.68 1.72
N VAL A 267 18.77 15.63 1.89
CA VAL A 267 20.12 15.51 1.32
C VAL A 267 20.23 14.27 0.41
N PRO A 268 21.09 14.30 -0.61
CA PRO A 268 21.31 13.14 -1.47
C PRO A 268 21.75 11.89 -0.70
N SER A 269 21.45 10.71 -1.23
CA SER A 269 21.85 9.41 -0.66
C SER A 269 23.35 9.29 -0.33
N ASN A 270 24.22 9.96 -1.09
CA ASN A 270 25.67 9.94 -0.92
C ASN A 270 26.22 11.14 -0.14
N TRP A 271 25.35 11.91 0.52
CA TRP A 271 25.76 13.11 1.25
C TRP A 271 26.67 12.78 2.44
N PRO A 272 27.87 13.39 2.56
CA PRO A 272 28.81 13.00 3.60
C PRO A 272 28.28 13.25 5.02
N ALA A 273 28.44 12.28 5.92
CA ALA A 273 28.04 12.43 7.32
C ALA A 273 28.70 13.64 8.01
N SER A 274 29.93 13.97 7.62
CA SER A 274 30.62 15.18 8.11
C SER A 274 29.89 16.48 7.77
N GLU A 275 29.28 16.57 6.59
CA GLU A 275 28.48 17.74 6.20
C GLU A 275 27.15 17.76 6.94
N THR A 276 26.50 16.61 7.13
CA THR A 276 25.29 16.48 7.96
C THR A 276 25.54 17.00 9.38
N LEU A 277 26.64 16.60 10.02
CA LEU A 277 26.96 17.05 11.38
C LEU A 277 27.23 18.56 11.47
N LYS A 278 27.77 19.19 10.42
CA LYS A 278 27.96 20.66 10.37
C LYS A 278 26.64 21.42 10.36
N MET A 279 25.56 20.80 9.87
CA MET A 279 24.22 21.38 9.89
C MET A 279 23.58 21.37 11.28
N LYS A 280 24.23 20.76 12.28
CA LYS A 280 23.75 20.65 13.67
C LYS A 280 22.30 20.15 13.74
N PRO A 281 22.03 18.94 13.24
CA PRO A 281 20.69 18.40 13.28
C PRO A 281 20.29 18.02 14.70
N ASP A 282 19.03 18.23 15.03
CA ASP A 282 18.43 17.66 16.23
C ASP A 282 18.22 16.15 16.03
N GLY A 283 18.06 15.69 14.78
CA GLY A 283 18.18 14.27 14.42
C GLY A 283 18.19 14.01 12.93
N VAL A 284 18.46 12.76 12.58
CA VAL A 284 18.62 12.32 11.20
C VAL A 284 17.59 11.24 10.86
N LEU A 285 16.95 11.40 9.71
CA LEU A 285 16.05 10.41 9.13
C LEU A 285 16.74 9.71 7.95
N PHE A 286 16.71 8.38 7.94
CA PHE A 286 17.04 7.56 6.78
C PHE A 286 15.74 7.07 6.14
N SER A 287 15.44 7.54 4.92
CA SER A 287 14.16 7.27 4.28
C SER A 287 14.00 5.83 3.78
N ASN A 288 12.82 5.54 3.24
CA ASN A 288 12.58 4.40 2.38
C ASN A 288 13.39 4.49 1.07
N GLY A 289 13.43 3.39 0.31
CA GLY A 289 14.16 3.31 -0.94
C GLY A 289 14.06 1.95 -1.63
N PRO A 290 14.40 1.87 -2.93
CA PRO A 290 14.38 0.64 -3.70
C PRO A 290 15.65 -0.21 -3.53
N GLY A 291 15.55 -1.48 -3.90
CA GLY A 291 16.71 -2.34 -4.14
C GLY A 291 17.25 -3.06 -2.90
N ASP A 292 18.48 -3.55 -3.03
CA ASP A 292 19.17 -4.34 -2.01
C ASP A 292 20.04 -3.44 -1.12
N PRO A 293 19.86 -3.42 0.21
CA PRO A 293 20.72 -2.65 1.12
C PRO A 293 22.20 -3.03 1.01
N SER A 294 22.52 -4.27 0.62
CA SER A 294 23.91 -4.71 0.42
C SER A 294 24.60 -4.09 -0.82
N ALA A 295 23.82 -3.55 -1.76
CA ALA A 295 24.33 -2.89 -2.97
C ALA A 295 24.81 -1.45 -2.71
N VAL A 296 24.55 -0.89 -1.52
CA VAL A 296 24.82 0.51 -1.19
C VAL A 296 25.72 0.65 0.06
N PRO A 297 26.96 0.10 0.02
CA PRO A 297 27.86 0.13 1.17
C PRO A 297 28.21 1.56 1.62
N TYR A 298 28.21 2.53 0.70
CA TYR A 298 28.42 3.94 1.04
C TYR A 298 27.36 4.49 2.00
N ALA A 299 26.10 4.06 1.85
CA ALA A 299 25.00 4.47 2.72
C ALA A 299 25.15 3.85 4.11
N VAL A 300 25.55 2.58 4.18
CA VAL A 300 25.85 1.89 5.46
C VAL A 300 26.97 2.60 6.22
N GLU A 301 28.06 2.96 5.55
CA GLU A 301 29.17 3.69 6.18
C GLU A 301 28.72 5.07 6.67
N THR A 302 27.90 5.78 5.90
CA THR A 302 27.34 7.07 6.30
C THR A 302 26.46 6.94 7.56
N VAL A 303 25.62 5.90 7.62
CA VAL A 303 24.81 5.60 8.81
C VAL A 303 25.71 5.33 10.01
N LYS A 304 26.72 4.46 9.87
CA LYS A 304 27.70 4.16 10.94
C LYS A 304 28.39 5.41 11.47
N GLU A 305 28.76 6.33 10.59
CA GLU A 305 29.42 7.58 10.99
C GLU A 305 28.52 8.51 11.80
N LEU A 306 27.19 8.39 11.70
CA LEU A 306 26.21 9.22 12.42
C LEU A 306 25.72 8.57 13.73
N LEU A 307 25.84 7.25 13.87
CA LEU A 307 25.44 6.53 15.08
C LEU A 307 26.10 7.08 16.34
N GLY A 308 25.31 7.28 17.39
CA GLY A 308 25.77 7.78 18.69
C GLY A 308 26.17 9.25 18.74
N LYS A 309 26.15 9.97 17.60
CA LYS A 309 26.43 11.41 17.54
C LYS A 309 25.16 12.25 17.58
N VAL A 310 24.09 11.75 16.96
CA VAL A 310 22.76 12.37 16.88
C VAL A 310 21.68 11.29 16.94
N PRO A 311 20.46 11.58 17.40
CA PRO A 311 19.33 10.67 17.28
C PRO A 311 19.08 10.30 15.81
N VAL A 312 18.85 9.02 15.54
CA VAL A 312 18.59 8.53 14.18
C VAL A 312 17.31 7.71 14.13
N PHE A 313 16.54 7.93 13.06
CA PHE A 313 15.34 7.16 12.74
C PHE A 313 15.43 6.61 11.32
N GLY A 314 15.07 5.34 11.12
CA GLY A 314 15.08 4.71 9.79
C GLY A 314 13.75 4.08 9.42
N ILE A 315 13.33 4.28 8.17
CA ILE A 315 12.09 3.73 7.62
C ILE A 315 12.42 2.82 6.43
N CYS A 316 11.87 1.60 6.40
CA CYS A 316 12.04 0.63 5.32
C CYS A 316 13.52 0.38 4.93
N MET A 317 14.04 0.98 3.86
CA MET A 317 15.47 0.95 3.51
C MET A 317 16.34 1.47 4.65
N GLY A 318 15.97 2.59 5.29
CA GLY A 318 16.67 3.13 6.45
C GLY A 318 16.73 2.16 7.63
N HIS A 319 15.69 1.33 7.84
CA HIS A 319 15.71 0.27 8.86
C HIS A 319 16.75 -0.81 8.53
N GLN A 320 16.83 -1.22 7.27
CA GLN A 320 17.76 -2.25 6.81
C GLN A 320 19.22 -1.76 6.90
N LEU A 321 19.47 -0.52 6.48
CA LEU A 321 20.79 0.10 6.57
C LEU A 321 21.23 0.29 8.03
N LEU A 322 20.32 0.67 8.93
CA LEU A 322 20.60 0.70 10.37
C LEU A 322 20.93 -0.70 10.91
N GLY A 323 20.18 -1.73 10.52
CA GLY A 323 20.47 -3.11 10.88
C GLY A 323 21.89 -3.54 10.47
N GLN A 324 22.30 -3.23 9.24
CA GLN A 324 23.65 -3.49 8.74
C GLN A 324 24.73 -2.63 9.42
N ALA A 325 24.45 -1.35 9.66
CA ALA A 325 25.37 -0.42 10.32
C ALA A 325 25.66 -0.85 11.77
N LEU A 326 24.65 -1.43 12.44
CA LEU A 326 24.78 -2.04 13.76
C LEU A 326 25.49 -3.41 13.74
N GLY A 327 25.85 -3.95 12.57
CA GLY A 327 26.55 -5.22 12.44
C GLY A 327 25.66 -6.45 12.22
N GLY A 328 24.35 -6.24 12.03
CA GLY A 328 23.42 -7.28 11.61
C GLY A 328 23.53 -7.64 10.13
N LYS A 329 22.77 -8.65 9.73
CA LYS A 329 22.63 -9.14 8.36
C LYS A 329 21.23 -8.86 7.83
N THR A 330 21.15 -8.62 6.53
CA THR A 330 19.88 -8.57 5.79
C THR A 330 19.78 -9.76 4.86
N PHE A 331 18.56 -10.18 4.54
CA PHE A 331 18.30 -11.26 3.58
C PHE A 331 17.14 -10.90 2.68
N LYS A 332 17.17 -11.42 1.43
CA LYS A 332 16.06 -11.30 0.49
C LYS A 332 14.93 -12.23 0.93
N MET A 333 13.75 -11.68 1.11
CA MET A 333 12.53 -12.42 1.37
C MET A 333 12.07 -13.12 0.10
N LYS A 334 11.23 -14.16 0.26
CA LYS A 334 10.73 -14.93 -0.87
C LYS A 334 9.97 -14.07 -1.89
N PHE A 335 8.99 -13.28 -1.43
CA PHE A 335 8.17 -12.39 -2.27
C PHE A 335 7.94 -11.01 -1.63
N GLY A 336 8.62 -10.74 -0.51
CA GLY A 336 8.49 -9.49 0.26
C GLY A 336 7.12 -9.26 0.90
N HIS A 337 6.94 -8.05 1.41
CA HIS A 337 5.67 -7.54 1.93
C HIS A 337 5.27 -6.29 1.14
N HIS A 338 4.10 -6.35 0.51
CA HIS A 338 3.56 -5.30 -0.35
C HIS A 338 2.05 -5.21 -0.15
N GLY A 339 1.61 -4.25 0.67
CA GLY A 339 0.19 -4.12 0.98
C GLY A 339 -0.10 -3.25 2.20
N GLY A 340 -1.33 -2.76 2.28
CA GLY A 340 -1.86 -1.95 3.39
C GLY A 340 -2.58 -2.73 4.49
N ASN A 341 -2.35 -4.05 4.60
CA ASN A 341 -3.09 -4.92 5.53
C ASN A 341 -2.19 -5.82 6.39
N HIS A 342 -0.92 -5.45 6.59
CA HIS A 342 0.03 -6.29 7.32
C HIS A 342 -0.06 -6.04 8.83
N PRO A 343 -0.42 -7.03 9.65
CA PRO A 343 -0.48 -6.89 11.10
C PRO A 343 0.93 -6.91 11.70
N VAL A 344 1.28 -5.86 12.43
CA VAL A 344 2.57 -5.73 13.13
C VAL A 344 2.29 -5.58 14.61
N ARG A 345 2.97 -6.38 15.45
CA ARG A 345 2.88 -6.26 16.90
C ARG A 345 4.01 -5.36 17.41
N ASN A 346 3.64 -4.25 18.02
CA ASN A 346 4.52 -3.45 18.85
C ASN A 346 4.72 -4.14 20.20
N LEU A 347 5.94 -4.64 20.44
CA LEU A 347 6.28 -5.41 21.63
C LEU A 347 6.35 -4.53 22.89
N LEU A 348 6.70 -3.25 22.74
CA LEU A 348 6.81 -2.30 23.86
C LEU A 348 5.43 -1.88 24.38
N ALA A 349 4.51 -1.55 23.46
CA ALA A 349 3.16 -1.13 23.81
C ALA A 349 2.18 -2.31 23.97
N ASN A 350 2.58 -3.52 23.59
CA ASN A 350 1.74 -4.71 23.50
C ASN A 350 0.46 -4.47 22.69
N ARG A 351 0.59 -3.81 21.54
CA ARG A 351 -0.51 -3.48 20.62
C ARG A 351 -0.22 -4.02 19.23
N VAL A 352 -1.29 -4.21 18.46
CA VAL A 352 -1.20 -4.57 17.04
C VAL A 352 -1.61 -3.35 16.23
N GLU A 353 -0.81 -3.04 15.22
CA GLU A 353 -1.04 -2.01 14.23
C GLU A 353 -1.22 -2.70 12.88
N ILE A 354 -2.21 -2.27 12.09
CA ILE A 354 -2.24 -2.63 10.67
C ILE A 354 -1.33 -1.65 9.94
N SER A 355 -0.39 -2.16 9.16
CA SER A 355 0.68 -1.37 8.54
C SER A 355 0.67 -1.43 7.03
N ALA A 356 1.18 -0.37 6.40
CA ALA A 356 1.58 -0.34 5.00
C ALA A 356 3.01 -0.87 4.85
N GLN A 357 3.20 -1.86 3.98
CA GLN A 357 4.50 -2.49 3.73
C GLN A 357 4.85 -2.41 2.24
N ASN A 358 6.12 -2.15 1.96
CA ASN A 358 6.72 -2.25 0.64
C ASN A 358 8.22 -2.57 0.77
N HIS A 359 8.56 -3.85 0.91
CA HIS A 359 9.95 -4.29 1.01
C HIS A 359 10.17 -5.75 0.60
N ASN A 360 11.29 -6.02 -0.08
CA ASN A 360 11.74 -7.38 -0.45
C ASN A 360 12.86 -7.92 0.44
N TYR A 361 13.40 -7.12 1.34
CA TYR A 361 14.49 -7.50 2.25
C TYR A 361 14.07 -7.32 3.69
N ALA A 362 14.65 -8.09 4.59
CA ALA A 362 14.42 -7.99 6.02
C ALA A 362 15.74 -8.11 6.79
N VAL A 363 15.78 -7.54 8.00
CA VAL A 363 16.89 -7.71 8.94
C VAL A 363 16.71 -9.03 9.68
N ASP A 364 17.78 -9.81 9.80
CA ASP A 364 17.82 -11.01 10.62
C ASP A 364 18.07 -10.63 12.10
N PRO A 365 17.07 -10.75 12.99
CA PRO A 365 17.21 -10.35 14.39
C PRO A 365 18.25 -11.19 15.14
N ALA A 366 18.49 -12.44 14.73
CA ALA A 366 19.47 -13.31 15.37
C ALA A 366 20.93 -12.91 15.09
N SER A 367 21.13 -12.06 14.08
CA SER A 367 22.45 -11.57 13.67
C SER A 367 22.86 -10.25 14.33
N LEU A 368 21.93 -9.59 15.05
CA LEU A 368 22.18 -8.29 15.68
C LEU A 368 23.05 -8.44 16.93
N PRO A 369 23.90 -7.43 17.24
CA PRO A 369 24.71 -7.45 18.45
C PRO A 369 23.86 -7.26 19.71
N GLU A 370 24.46 -7.54 20.86
CA GLU A 370 23.87 -7.28 22.16
C GLU A 370 23.53 -5.78 22.34
N GLY A 371 22.38 -5.49 22.96
CA GLY A 371 21.88 -4.15 23.21
C GLY A 371 20.91 -3.61 22.15
N VAL A 372 20.84 -4.24 20.97
CA VAL A 372 19.80 -3.94 19.97
C VAL A 372 18.54 -4.73 20.32
N GLU A 373 17.43 -4.01 20.47
CA GLU A 373 16.14 -4.56 20.84
C GLU A 373 15.24 -4.65 19.59
N VAL A 374 14.61 -5.81 19.38
CA VAL A 374 13.51 -5.92 18.42
C VAL A 374 12.27 -5.33 19.05
N THR A 375 11.72 -4.27 18.44
CA THR A 375 10.56 -3.55 18.96
C THR A 375 9.26 -3.96 18.29
N HIS A 376 9.32 -4.38 17.04
CA HIS A 376 8.15 -4.75 16.25
C HIS A 376 8.38 -6.04 15.49
N VAL A 377 7.34 -6.87 15.39
CA VAL A 377 7.35 -8.15 14.68
C VAL A 377 6.12 -8.27 13.79
N ASN A 378 6.31 -8.70 12.54
CA ASN A 378 5.21 -9.00 11.65
C ASN A 378 4.50 -10.29 12.11
N LEU A 379 3.17 -10.24 12.28
CA LEU A 379 2.40 -11.37 12.80
C LEU A 379 2.09 -12.45 11.76
N ASN A 380 2.28 -12.18 10.47
CA ASN A 380 2.03 -13.16 9.41
C ASN A 380 3.17 -14.20 9.31
N ASP A 381 4.41 -13.76 9.47
CA ASP A 381 5.60 -14.59 9.21
C ASP A 381 6.68 -14.51 10.30
N GLY A 382 6.52 -13.64 11.30
CA GLY A 382 7.49 -13.46 12.39
C GLY A 382 8.71 -12.61 12.01
N SER A 383 8.72 -11.95 10.85
CA SER A 383 9.86 -11.12 10.44
C SER A 383 10.07 -9.91 11.37
N CYS A 384 11.32 -9.48 11.52
CA CYS A 384 11.65 -8.25 12.23
C CYS A 384 11.00 -7.05 11.51
N ALA A 385 10.23 -6.26 12.25
CA ALA A 385 9.51 -5.09 11.72
C ALA A 385 9.95 -3.77 12.36
N GLY A 386 10.85 -3.80 13.35
CA GLY A 386 11.36 -2.59 14.00
C GLY A 386 12.46 -2.90 15.00
N LEU A 387 13.38 -1.95 15.14
CA LEU A 387 14.54 -2.03 16.05
C LEU A 387 14.60 -0.78 16.93
N ALA A 388 15.21 -0.93 18.10
CA ALA A 388 15.69 0.18 18.91
C ALA A 388 17.08 -0.14 19.46
N PHE A 389 17.91 0.88 19.61
CA PHE A 389 19.15 0.80 20.37
C PHE A 389 19.28 2.04 21.25
N PRO A 390 18.73 2.00 22.49
CA PRO A 390 18.66 3.17 23.37
C PRO A 390 20.02 3.80 23.65
N ALA A 391 21.07 2.98 23.79
CA ALA A 391 22.43 3.47 24.06
C ALA A 391 22.99 4.39 22.95
N LEU A 392 22.49 4.27 21.72
CA LEU A 392 22.90 5.06 20.57
C LEU A 392 21.79 5.99 20.05
N ASN A 393 20.66 6.09 20.75
CA ASN A 393 19.47 6.84 20.32
C ASN A 393 18.98 6.45 18.92
N VAL A 394 18.92 5.15 18.64
CA VAL A 394 18.46 4.58 17.37
C VAL A 394 17.06 4.02 17.52
N MET A 395 16.20 4.32 16.55
CA MET A 395 14.95 3.59 16.34
C MET A 395 14.74 3.37 14.84
N SER A 396 14.06 2.30 14.45
CA SER A 396 13.69 2.10 13.05
C SER A 396 12.47 1.21 12.90
N LEU A 397 11.74 1.40 11.79
CA LEU A 397 10.59 0.60 11.40
C LEU A 397 10.78 0.09 9.97
N GLN A 398 10.50 -1.20 9.75
CA GLN A 398 10.58 -1.81 8.43
C GLN A 398 9.40 -1.39 7.54
N TYR A 399 8.27 -1.07 8.15
CA TYR A 399 7.04 -0.64 7.49
C TYR A 399 6.98 0.88 7.36
N HIS A 400 5.92 1.36 6.70
CA HIS A 400 5.73 2.76 6.36
C HIS A 400 4.72 3.41 7.33
N PRO A 401 5.17 4.03 8.43
CA PRO A 401 4.27 4.72 9.37
C PRO A 401 3.56 5.92 8.71
N GLU A 402 4.13 6.47 7.64
CA GLU A 402 3.49 7.52 6.84
C GLU A 402 2.36 7.01 5.94
N ALA A 403 2.19 5.68 5.80
CA ALA A 403 1.22 5.08 4.90
C ALA A 403 1.30 5.65 3.47
N SER A 404 0.24 6.27 2.96
CA SER A 404 0.16 6.84 1.60
C SER A 404 0.64 5.87 0.51
N PRO A 405 -0.14 4.80 0.22
CA PRO A 405 -1.45 4.51 0.80
C PRO A 405 -1.36 3.56 2.00
N GLY A 406 -2.45 3.48 2.76
CA GLY A 406 -2.59 2.49 3.83
C GLY A 406 -3.25 3.02 5.09
N PRO A 407 -3.33 2.20 6.14
CA PRO A 407 -3.90 2.56 7.44
C PRO A 407 -2.99 3.55 8.19
N HIS A 408 -3.60 4.37 9.06
CA HIS A 408 -2.90 5.36 9.88
C HIS A 408 -2.63 4.86 11.31
N ASP A 409 -2.79 3.56 11.59
CA ASP A 409 -2.60 2.98 12.93
C ASP A 409 -1.22 3.33 13.51
N SER A 410 -0.20 3.33 12.64
CA SER A 410 1.19 3.63 12.97
C SER A 410 1.58 5.11 12.85
N ASP A 411 0.65 5.96 12.44
CA ASP A 411 0.83 7.42 12.34
C ASP A 411 0.53 8.14 13.68
N SER A 412 0.16 7.37 14.71
CA SER A 412 -0.06 7.93 16.03
C SER A 412 1.25 8.46 16.60
N GLY A 413 1.43 9.79 16.50
CA GLY A 413 2.30 10.60 17.35
C GLY A 413 1.83 10.59 18.81
N ALA A 414 1.43 9.41 19.32
CA ALA A 414 1.05 9.25 20.70
C ALA A 414 2.27 9.64 21.55
N PRO A 415 2.19 10.69 22.36
CA PRO A 415 3.17 10.85 23.40
C PRO A 415 3.08 9.58 24.25
N ALA A 416 4.21 9.05 24.69
CA ALA A 416 4.26 7.91 25.60
C ALA A 416 3.73 8.31 27.00
N THR A 417 2.53 8.89 27.09
CA THR A 417 1.93 9.45 28.30
C THR A 417 1.44 8.41 29.29
N ASN A 418 1.73 7.12 29.10
CA ASN A 418 1.41 6.09 30.09
C ASN A 418 2.33 4.86 30.04
N LEU A 419 3.65 5.06 29.97
CA LEU A 419 4.63 4.02 30.31
C LEU A 419 5.17 4.26 31.73
N ASN A 420 4.30 4.03 32.71
CA ASN A 420 4.70 3.80 34.08
C ASN A 420 5.38 2.42 34.17
N LEU A 421 6.71 2.40 34.14
CA LEU A 421 7.49 1.31 34.72
C LEU A 421 7.47 1.51 36.25
N ILE A 422 6.53 0.86 36.97
CA ILE A 422 6.47 0.85 38.45
C ILE A 422 7.29 -0.34 39.01
N PRO A 423 7.64 -0.42 40.31
CA PRO A 423 8.87 0.09 40.91
C PRO A 423 9.67 -0.99 41.66
N VAL A 424 10.97 -0.75 41.89
CA VAL A 424 11.65 -1.30 43.08
C VAL A 424 12.55 -0.19 43.62
N GLU A 425 12.40 0.12 44.92
CA GLU A 425 12.97 1.28 45.63
C GLU A 425 14.52 1.32 45.70
N PRO A 426 15.14 2.36 46.31
CA PRO A 426 15.35 3.68 45.73
C PRO A 426 16.85 4.02 45.78
N CYS A 427 17.52 4.17 44.65
CA CYS A 427 18.77 4.92 44.64
C CYS A 427 19.10 5.46 43.25
N SER A 428 18.89 6.78 43.10
CA SER A 428 19.61 7.68 42.20
C SER A 428 19.79 7.27 40.73
N LEU A 429 19.02 7.88 39.81
CA LEU A 429 19.45 8.58 38.57
C LEU A 429 18.24 8.89 37.63
N PRO A 430 18.31 9.88 36.71
CA PRO A 430 17.14 10.63 36.22
C PRO A 430 16.53 10.19 34.86
N HIS A 431 15.21 10.37 34.76
CA HIS A 431 14.27 10.66 33.65
C HIS A 431 14.37 9.96 32.25
N PRO A 432 13.27 9.32 31.75
CA PRO A 432 13.17 8.78 30.39
C PRO A 432 12.46 9.73 29.39
N LEU A 433 13.01 9.83 28.17
CA LEU A 433 12.52 10.61 27.01
C LEU A 433 11.77 9.71 26.03
N SER A 434 10.67 10.24 25.51
CA SER A 434 9.68 9.62 24.61
C SER A 434 10.20 9.37 23.19
N ILE A 435 9.49 8.50 22.49
CA ILE A 435 9.63 8.09 21.09
C ILE A 435 9.85 9.34 20.19
N ILE A 436 11.07 9.51 19.67
CA ILE A 436 11.56 10.72 18.97
C ILE A 436 11.53 11.99 19.85
N GLY A 437 12.16 11.93 21.02
CA GLY A 437 12.37 13.08 21.91
C GLY A 437 13.68 13.79 21.60
N PHE A 438 13.63 14.84 20.79
CA PHE A 438 14.71 15.80 20.63
C PHE A 438 14.99 16.51 21.97
N ARG A 439 16.26 16.69 22.32
CA ARG A 439 16.71 17.18 23.63
C ARG A 439 16.53 18.71 23.71
N THR A 440 15.83 19.23 24.71
CA THR A 440 15.74 20.68 24.95
C THR A 440 17.01 21.23 25.63
N SER A 441 17.29 22.52 25.43
CA SER A 441 18.56 23.19 25.80
C SER A 441 18.61 23.79 27.22
N GLU A 442 17.51 23.81 27.97
CA GLU A 442 17.46 24.56 29.24
C GLU A 442 16.99 23.69 30.41
N GLY A 443 17.95 23.18 31.18
CA GLY A 443 17.72 22.34 32.34
C GLY A 443 17.25 23.09 33.59
N ASN A 444 16.01 23.58 33.65
CA ASN A 444 15.27 23.84 34.89
C ASN A 444 13.74 23.96 34.69
N LEU A 445 12.98 23.32 35.59
CA LEU A 445 11.51 23.20 35.57
C LEU A 445 10.79 24.42 36.17
N SER A 446 9.69 24.84 35.55
CA SER A 446 8.62 25.63 36.17
C SER A 446 7.27 24.98 35.84
N PHE A 447 6.45 24.70 36.85
CA PHE A 447 5.16 24.03 36.72
C PHE A 447 4.03 25.05 36.48
N CYS A 448 3.21 24.82 35.46
CA CYS A 448 1.87 25.40 35.37
C CYS A 448 0.85 24.32 35.73
N HIS A 449 0.15 24.54 36.84
CA HIS A 449 -0.96 23.75 37.33
C HIS A 449 -2.18 23.96 36.40
N VAL A 450 -2.82 22.89 35.93
CA VAL A 450 -4.18 22.97 35.37
C VAL A 450 -5.05 21.93 36.07
N GLN A 451 -6.15 22.43 36.64
CA GLN A 451 -7.16 21.73 37.42
C GLN A 451 -7.86 20.62 36.63
N GLU A 452 -8.18 19.53 37.34
CA GLU A 452 -9.13 18.51 36.91
C GLU A 452 -10.48 19.15 36.53
N LEU A 453 -10.98 18.82 35.33
CA LEU A 453 -12.35 19.08 34.92
C LEU A 453 -13.13 17.77 34.99
N ASP A 454 -14.08 17.77 35.91
CA ASP A 454 -15.07 16.74 36.20
C ASP A 454 -16.02 16.60 34.98
N CYS A 455 -16.07 15.42 34.37
CA CYS A 455 -17.01 15.13 33.28
C CYS A 455 -18.34 14.62 33.84
N SER A 456 -19.21 15.54 34.22
CA SER A 456 -20.66 15.30 34.30
C SER A 456 -21.39 16.38 33.51
N SER A 457 -21.87 16.07 32.30
CA SER A 457 -23.12 16.64 31.74
C SER A 457 -23.52 16.02 30.40
N ASP A 458 -24.79 15.68 30.38
CA ASP A 458 -25.71 15.33 29.29
C ASP A 458 -25.36 15.76 27.86
N VAL A 459 -25.46 14.81 26.92
CA VAL A 459 -25.72 15.10 25.50
C VAL A 459 -26.94 14.30 25.04
N ALA A 460 -27.98 15.03 24.66
CA ALA A 460 -29.23 14.53 24.12
C ALA A 460 -29.05 13.93 22.72
N LEU A 461 -29.50 12.68 22.55
CA LEU A 461 -29.60 11.99 21.26
C LEU A 461 -30.88 12.42 20.51
N PHE A 462 -30.72 13.12 19.38
CA PHE A 462 -31.76 13.21 18.36
C PHE A 462 -31.71 11.94 17.49
N ARG A 463 -32.74 11.09 17.60
CA ARG A 463 -33.01 9.97 16.68
C ARG A 463 -33.78 10.49 15.47
N SER A 464 -33.31 10.18 14.26
CA SER A 464 -34.15 10.13 13.06
C SER A 464 -34.39 8.66 12.70
N GLU A 465 -35.66 8.27 12.66
CA GLU A 465 -36.11 6.94 12.29
C GLU A 465 -36.05 6.75 10.77
N VAL A 466 -35.47 5.63 10.32
CA VAL A 466 -35.77 5.06 9.00
C VAL A 466 -36.14 3.59 9.20
N ASN A 467 -37.42 3.30 8.94
CA ASN A 467 -38.06 1.99 9.04
C ASN A 467 -37.52 0.98 8.02
N PHE A 468 -37.15 -0.21 8.48
CA PHE A 468 -37.09 -1.42 7.64
C PHE A 468 -38.19 -2.40 8.07
N GLY A 469 -39.01 -2.78 7.09
CA GLY A 469 -40.17 -3.65 7.27
C GLY A 469 -39.82 -5.07 7.69
N LEU A 470 -40.58 -5.57 8.65
CA LEU A 470 -40.55 -6.92 9.21
C LEU A 470 -41.14 -7.96 8.23
N PHE A 471 -40.43 -9.06 8.02
CA PHE A 471 -41.01 -10.37 7.66
C PHE A 471 -40.88 -11.29 8.90
N PRO A 472 -41.93 -11.99 9.33
CA PRO A 472 -41.88 -12.81 10.54
C PRO A 472 -41.27 -14.19 10.28
N SER A 473 -40.27 -14.56 11.09
CA SER A 473 -39.81 -15.94 11.26
C SER A 473 -40.70 -16.67 12.27
N ILE A 474 -41.14 -17.87 11.89
CA ILE A 474 -41.85 -18.82 12.75
C ILE A 474 -40.81 -19.52 13.61
N LEU A 475 -40.87 -19.32 14.92
CA LEU A 475 -40.15 -20.09 15.93
C LEU A 475 -41.04 -21.24 16.37
N GLU A 476 -40.58 -22.48 16.18
CA GLU A 476 -41.13 -23.66 16.82
C GLU A 476 -40.05 -24.28 17.70
N SER A 477 -40.38 -24.38 18.98
CA SER A 477 -39.60 -24.93 20.08
C SER A 477 -39.59 -26.46 20.06
N GLN A 478 -38.43 -27.11 20.27
CA GLN A 478 -38.34 -28.35 21.03
C GLN A 478 -36.96 -28.48 21.69
N GLU A 479 -36.96 -28.53 23.03
CA GLU A 479 -35.88 -29.07 23.85
C GLU A 479 -35.83 -30.60 23.71
N THR A 480 -34.64 -31.20 23.79
CA THR A 480 -34.38 -32.47 24.52
C THR A 480 -32.88 -32.82 24.58
N SER A 481 -32.38 -32.91 25.81
CA SER A 481 -31.35 -33.80 26.38
C SER A 481 -30.22 -34.41 25.51
N ALA A 482 -28.97 -34.16 25.92
CA ALA A 482 -27.75 -34.93 25.58
C ALA A 482 -27.72 -36.32 26.25
N PRO A 483 -26.90 -37.33 25.82
CA PRO A 483 -25.42 -37.28 25.98
C PRO A 483 -24.53 -38.05 24.94
N SER A 484 -23.22 -37.73 25.01
CA SER A 484 -22.00 -38.51 24.65
C SER A 484 -21.75 -39.04 23.21
N HIS A 485 -20.75 -38.49 22.50
CA HIS A 485 -19.46 -39.12 22.15
C HIS A 485 -18.69 -38.39 21.03
N ASN A 486 -17.36 -38.32 21.21
CA ASN A 486 -16.25 -38.12 20.24
C ASN A 486 -16.59 -37.84 18.77
N VAL A 487 -16.25 -36.63 18.28
CA VAL A 487 -15.91 -36.41 16.87
C VAL A 487 -14.76 -35.41 16.74
N LYS A 488 -13.77 -35.82 15.94
CA LYS A 488 -12.61 -35.08 15.46
C LYS A 488 -13.02 -33.74 14.85
N THR A 489 -12.34 -32.66 15.25
CA THR A 489 -12.44 -31.36 14.60
C THR A 489 -11.70 -31.39 13.26
N GLN A 490 -12.47 -31.52 12.18
CA GLN A 490 -12.02 -31.17 10.84
C GLN A 490 -12.27 -29.66 10.67
N SER A 491 -11.20 -28.93 10.38
CA SER A 491 -11.19 -27.49 10.16
C SER A 491 -12.03 -27.10 8.94
N ALA A 492 -13.08 -26.33 9.16
CA ALA A 492 -13.74 -25.51 8.15
C ALA A 492 -13.40 -24.05 8.45
N PHE A 493 -12.41 -23.52 7.74
CA PHE A 493 -12.17 -22.08 7.59
C PHE A 493 -12.10 -21.80 6.09
N GLU A 494 -13.28 -21.74 5.48
CA GLU A 494 -13.52 -20.87 4.34
C GLU A 494 -14.22 -19.63 4.88
N TRP A 495 -13.96 -18.49 4.24
CA TRP A 495 -14.41 -17.14 4.59
C TRP A 495 -13.62 -16.49 5.71
N TRP A 496 -12.52 -15.80 5.37
CA TRP A 496 -12.45 -14.34 5.26
C TRP A 496 -11.24 -13.95 4.40
#